data_AF-A0A2T2YKL7-F1
#
_entry.id   AF-A0A2T2YKL7-F1
#
_cell.length_a   1.000
_cell.length_b   1.000
_cell.length_c   1.000
_cell.angle_alpha   90.00
_cell.angle_beta   90.00
_cell.angle_gamma   90.00
#
_symmetry.space_group_name_H-M   'P 1'
#
loop_
_entity.id
_entity.type
_entity.pdbx_description
1 polymer ?
#
loop_
_entity_poly.entity_id
_entity_poly.type
_entity_poly.pdbx_seq_one_letter_code
_entity_poly.pdbx_strand_id
1 'polypeptide(L)'
;MVVFTRLLFCIFLLIALKGSAAHEPFPIGARAAGLAGAAVTLSDVWSSRNNVAGIASLKKVEIGIFAENRFNVTAFTTVGLQAVLPTKKLGSIGVDLSRFGDQWYNEQRLGIGFGHRLGTVNIGIKADLLQTHIDKIVEAI
;
A
#
# COMPACT_ATOMS: atom_id res chain seq x y z
N MET A 1 12.55 32.82 -28.73
CA MET A 1 11.11 32.90 -28.38
C MET A 1 10.52 31.54 -28.01
N VAL A 2 10.63 30.51 -28.87
CA VAL A 2 10.00 29.19 -28.66
C VAL A 2 10.45 28.46 -27.37
N VAL A 3 11.74 28.55 -27.01
CA VAL A 3 12.29 27.90 -25.80
C VAL A 3 11.71 28.51 -24.52
N PHE A 4 11.55 29.83 -24.49
CA PHE A 4 10.99 30.56 -23.35
C PHE A 4 9.51 30.23 -23.13
N THR A 5 8.74 30.11 -24.22
CA THR A 5 7.32 29.70 -24.16
C THR A 5 7.16 28.26 -23.68
N ARG A 6 8.04 27.34 -24.10
CA ARG A 6 8.04 25.95 -23.61
C ARG A 6 8.36 25.86 -22.12
N LEU A 7 9.32 26.66 -21.65
CA LEU A 7 9.67 26.73 -20.23
C LEU A 7 8.49 27.24 -19.38
N LEU A 8 7.85 28.33 -19.81
CA LEU A 8 6.66 28.87 -19.16
C LEU A 8 5.51 27.86 -19.12
N PHE A 9 5.31 27.10 -20.20
CA PHE A 9 4.30 26.05 -20.25
C PHE A 9 4.59 24.90 -19.28
N CYS A 10 5.85 24.44 -19.17
CA CYS A 10 6.24 23.44 -18.18
C CYS A 10 6.05 23.94 -16.74
N ILE A 11 6.39 25.20 -16.46
CA ILE A 11 6.20 25.81 -15.14
C ILE A 11 4.70 25.91 -14.81
N PHE A 12 3.87 26.33 -15.77
CA PHE A 12 2.42 26.35 -15.60
C PHE A 12 1.84 24.95 -15.32
N LEU A 13 2.32 23.92 -16.02
CA LEU A 13 1.91 22.52 -15.80
C LEU A 13 2.28 22.03 -14.40
N LEU A 14 3.46 22.40 -13.89
CA LEU A 14 3.90 22.03 -12.55
C LEU A 14 3.08 22.73 -11.45
N ILE A 15 2.66 23.98 -11.67
CA ILE A 15 1.85 24.75 -10.71
C ILE A 15 0.37 24.31 -10.74
N ALA A 16 -0.13 23.87 -11.89
CA ALA A 16 -1.52 23.41 -12.04
C ALA A 16 -1.78 22.06 -11.35
N LEU A 17 -0.74 21.27 -11.06
CA LEU A 17 -0.86 20.01 -10.34
C LEU A 17 -1.01 20.29 -8.84
N LYS A 18 -2.26 20.28 -8.35
CA LYS A 18 -2.51 20.21 -6.91
C LYS A 18 -2.06 18.84 -6.39
N GLY A 19 -0.93 18.81 -5.70
CA GLY A 19 -0.49 17.60 -5.00
C GLY A 19 -1.39 17.32 -3.80
N SER A 20 -1.95 16.11 -3.72
CA SER A 20 -2.53 15.59 -2.50
C SER A 20 -1.48 14.70 -1.83
N ALA A 21 -1.21 14.90 -0.55
CA ALA A 21 -0.37 13.99 0.20
C ALA A 21 -1.11 12.65 0.33
N ALA A 22 -0.62 11.63 -0.37
CA ALA A 22 -1.09 10.27 -0.14
C ALA A 22 -0.53 9.79 1.20
N HIS A 23 -1.39 9.16 2.01
CA HIS A 23 -0.99 8.50 3.25
C HIS A 23 0.19 7.54 2.99
N GLU A 24 1.29 7.70 3.74
CA GLU A 24 2.51 6.91 3.61
C GLU A 24 2.17 5.40 3.62
N PRO A 25 2.48 4.66 2.54
CA PRO A 25 2.33 3.22 2.56
C PRO A 25 3.52 2.62 3.33
N PHE A 26 3.36 2.42 4.64
CA PHE A 26 4.34 1.62 5.39
C PHE A 26 4.38 0.20 4.81
N PRO A 27 5.57 -0.29 4.38
CA PRO A 27 5.71 -1.64 3.92
C PRO A 27 5.31 -2.63 5.01
N ILE A 28 4.59 -3.67 4.62
CA ILE A 28 4.09 -4.70 5.52
C ILE A 28 4.83 -6.02 5.29
N GLY A 29 4.91 -6.83 6.34
CA GLY A 29 5.57 -8.12 6.35
C GLY A 29 6.96 -8.07 6.99
N ALA A 30 7.29 -9.12 7.76
CA ALA A 30 8.56 -9.20 8.49
C ALA A 30 9.79 -9.12 7.56
N ARG A 31 9.67 -9.64 6.33
CA ARG A 31 10.71 -9.53 5.29
C ARG A 31 10.96 -8.09 4.88
N ALA A 32 9.92 -7.29 4.71
CA ALA A 32 10.06 -5.87 4.39
C ALA A 32 10.72 -5.12 5.56
N ALA A 33 10.33 -5.40 6.80
CA ALA A 33 10.93 -4.82 7.99
C ALA A 33 12.43 -5.16 8.11
N GLY A 34 12.81 -6.43 7.91
CA GLY A 34 14.20 -6.88 7.92
C GLY A 34 15.06 -6.30 6.79
N LEU A 35 14.43 -5.82 5.71
CA LEU A 35 15.08 -5.15 4.58
C LEU A 35 15.01 -3.61 4.67
N ALA A 36 14.75 -3.06 5.86
CA ALA A 36 14.61 -1.61 6.07
C ALA A 36 13.57 -0.95 5.13
N GLY A 37 12.50 -1.67 4.81
CA GLY A 37 11.43 -1.19 3.93
C GLY A 37 11.67 -1.41 2.43
N ALA A 38 12.80 -1.99 2.01
CA ALA A 38 13.10 -2.29 0.61
C ALA A 38 12.27 -3.48 0.08
N ALA A 39 10.96 -3.23 -0.14
CA ALA A 39 9.97 -4.27 -0.44
C ALA A 39 9.40 -4.22 -1.86
N VAL A 40 9.65 -3.15 -2.63
CA VAL A 40 8.96 -2.91 -3.92
C VAL A 40 9.22 -3.97 -4.98
N THR A 41 10.39 -4.63 -4.95
CA THR A 41 10.76 -5.69 -5.90
C THR A 41 10.41 -7.10 -5.41
N LEU A 42 9.91 -7.22 -4.18
CA LEU A 42 9.53 -8.52 -3.64
C LEU A 42 8.26 -9.03 -4.32
N SER A 43 8.20 -10.35 -4.46
CA SER A 43 7.08 -11.09 -5.05
C SER A 43 6.64 -12.19 -4.10
N ASP A 44 5.89 -11.81 -3.08
CA ASP A 44 5.27 -12.69 -2.08
C ASP A 44 3.87 -12.16 -1.73
N VAL A 45 3.15 -12.83 -0.83
CA VAL A 45 1.82 -12.37 -0.39
C VAL A 45 1.78 -10.89 -0.02
N TRP A 46 2.85 -10.36 0.61
CA TRP A 46 2.94 -8.96 1.05
C TRP A 46 3.00 -7.96 -0.09
N SER A 47 3.34 -8.40 -1.30
CA SER A 47 3.28 -7.59 -2.51
C SER A 47 1.86 -7.07 -2.80
N SER A 48 0.79 -7.72 -2.31
CA SER A 48 -0.58 -7.19 -2.42
C SER A 48 -0.70 -5.76 -1.89
N ARG A 49 0.09 -5.42 -0.85
CA ARG A 49 0.19 -4.06 -0.31
C ARG A 49 1.42 -3.29 -0.75
N ASN A 50 2.59 -3.94 -0.79
CA ASN A 50 3.86 -3.24 -1.03
C ASN A 50 4.06 -2.86 -2.51
N ASN A 51 3.57 -3.69 -3.44
CA ASN A 51 3.57 -3.45 -4.88
C ASN A 51 2.64 -4.45 -5.56
N VAL A 52 1.41 -4.04 -5.86
CA VAL A 52 0.36 -4.93 -6.40
C VAL A 52 0.80 -5.66 -7.68
N ALA A 53 1.71 -5.11 -8.49
CA ALA A 53 2.22 -5.80 -9.66
C ALA A 53 3.01 -7.07 -9.30
N GLY A 54 3.66 -7.12 -8.13
CA GLY A 54 4.42 -8.27 -7.65
C GLY A 54 3.59 -9.54 -7.50
N ILE A 55 2.27 -9.41 -7.26
CA ILE A 55 1.39 -10.58 -7.10
C ILE A 55 1.22 -11.38 -8.39
N ALA A 56 1.52 -10.81 -9.55
CA ALA A 56 1.50 -11.50 -10.85
C ALA A 56 2.57 -12.61 -10.97
N SER A 57 3.60 -12.59 -10.10
CA SER A 57 4.65 -13.60 -10.03
C SER A 57 4.24 -14.84 -9.22
N LEU A 58 3.18 -14.73 -8.40
CA LEU A 58 2.72 -15.80 -7.53
C LEU A 58 2.08 -16.94 -8.32
N LYS A 59 2.46 -18.18 -8.01
CA LYS A 59 1.98 -19.39 -8.71
C LYS A 59 1.03 -20.24 -7.89
N LYS A 60 0.90 -19.96 -6.60
CA LYS A 60 0.07 -20.69 -5.63
C LYS A 60 -0.74 -19.68 -4.82
N VAL A 61 -1.85 -20.15 -4.27
CA VAL A 61 -2.61 -19.36 -3.29
C VAL A 61 -1.71 -19.13 -2.08
N GLU A 62 -1.60 -17.88 -1.64
CA GLU A 62 -0.84 -17.50 -0.45
C GLU A 62 -1.72 -16.66 0.47
N ILE A 63 -1.58 -16.87 1.78
CA ILE A 63 -2.28 -16.13 2.83
C ILE A 63 -1.22 -15.71 3.86
N GLY A 64 -1.31 -14.47 4.34
CA GLY A 64 -0.37 -13.89 5.30
C GLY A 64 -1.11 -13.21 6.45
N ILE A 65 -0.61 -13.40 7.67
CA ILE A 65 -1.04 -12.67 8.87
C ILE A 65 0.17 -11.88 9.38
N PHE A 66 -0.05 -10.62 9.68
CA PHE A 66 0.98 -9.69 10.14
C PHE A 66 0.56 -9.06 11.46
N ALA A 67 1.50 -8.95 12.38
CA ALA A 67 1.36 -8.15 13.58
C ALA A 67 2.70 -7.47 13.85
N GLU A 68 2.66 -6.17 14.10
CA GLU A 68 3.80 -5.35 14.48
C GLU A 68 3.37 -4.45 15.62
N ASN A 69 4.20 -4.37 16.66
CA ASN A 69 4.08 -3.33 17.67
C ASN A 69 5.40 -2.56 17.70
N ARG A 70 5.33 -1.25 17.44
CA ARG A 70 6.51 -0.39 17.48
C ARG A 70 6.71 0.15 18.90
N PHE A 71 7.92 -0.03 19.42
CA PHE A 71 8.36 0.52 20.71
C PHE A 71 7.58 0.01 21.94
N ASN A 72 6.86 -1.11 21.82
CA ASN A 72 6.01 -1.63 22.89
C ASN A 72 4.88 -0.65 23.31
N VAL A 73 4.40 0.17 22.37
CA VAL A 73 3.32 1.15 22.59
C VAL A 73 2.06 0.66 21.88
N THR A 74 0.96 0.50 22.62
CA THR A 74 -0.31 -0.03 22.07
C THR A 74 -0.81 0.80 20.88
N ALA A 75 -0.71 2.13 20.96
CA ALA A 75 -1.09 3.06 19.90
C ALA A 75 -0.31 2.88 18.59
N PHE A 76 0.85 2.20 18.61
CA PHE A 76 1.66 1.91 17.42
C PHE A 76 1.62 0.43 17.03
N THR A 77 0.47 -0.21 17.24
CA THR A 77 0.21 -1.57 16.80
C THR A 77 -0.40 -1.58 15.40
N THR A 78 0.15 -2.41 14.52
CA THR A 78 -0.43 -2.74 13.21
C THR A 78 -0.75 -4.23 13.19
N VAL A 79 -1.97 -4.59 12.81
CA VAL A 79 -2.33 -5.96 12.47
C VAL A 79 -2.84 -6.01 11.03
N GLY A 80 -2.57 -7.10 10.33
CA GLY A 80 -2.97 -7.24 8.93
C GLY A 80 -3.18 -8.68 8.50
N LEU A 81 -4.04 -8.83 7.51
CA LEU A 81 -4.35 -10.07 6.81
C LEU A 81 -4.19 -9.80 5.31
N GLN A 82 -3.56 -10.72 4.59
CA GLN A 82 -3.49 -10.67 3.13
C GLN A 82 -3.77 -12.03 2.54
N ALA A 83 -4.34 -12.03 1.35
CA ALA A 83 -4.48 -13.23 0.55
C ALA A 83 -4.26 -12.90 -0.92
N VAL A 84 -3.61 -13.81 -1.64
CA VAL A 84 -3.47 -13.73 -3.09
C VAL A 84 -3.95 -15.03 -3.71
N LEU A 85 -4.79 -14.89 -4.73
CA LEU A 85 -5.31 -15.94 -5.58
C LEU A 85 -4.77 -15.78 -7.02
N PRO A 86 -3.76 -16.56 -7.42
CA PRO A 86 -3.37 -16.66 -8.81
C PRO A 86 -4.42 -17.38 -9.65
N THR A 87 -4.82 -16.79 -10.77
CA THR A 87 -5.72 -17.39 -11.76
C THR A 87 -4.93 -17.81 -13.00
N LYS A 88 -5.36 -18.89 -13.66
CA LYS A 88 -4.61 -19.47 -14.79
C LYS A 88 -4.54 -18.60 -16.05
N LYS A 89 -5.51 -17.69 -16.25
CA LYS A 89 -5.66 -16.94 -17.51
C LYS A 89 -5.72 -15.42 -17.33
N LEU A 90 -6.24 -14.94 -16.21
CA LEU A 90 -6.51 -13.51 -16.02
C LEU A 90 -5.32 -12.82 -15.34
N GLY A 91 -4.59 -13.51 -14.46
CA GLY A 91 -3.57 -12.91 -13.59
C GLY A 91 -3.82 -13.29 -12.14
N SER A 92 -3.33 -12.50 -11.20
CA SER A 92 -3.46 -12.76 -9.76
C SER A 92 -4.33 -11.68 -9.11
N ILE A 93 -5.25 -12.09 -8.27
CA ILE A 93 -6.10 -11.19 -7.47
C ILE A 93 -5.56 -11.20 -6.04
N GLY A 94 -5.37 -10.03 -5.45
CA GLY A 94 -4.91 -9.84 -4.09
C GLY A 94 -5.94 -9.08 -3.27
N VAL A 95 -6.03 -9.39 -1.98
CA VAL A 95 -6.77 -8.60 -0.99
C VAL A 95 -5.87 -8.32 0.20
N ASP A 96 -5.98 -7.13 0.76
CA ASP A 96 -5.34 -6.77 2.03
C ASP A 96 -6.31 -6.09 2.98
N LEU A 97 -6.25 -6.49 4.24
CA LEU A 97 -6.93 -5.86 5.34
C LEU A 97 -5.89 -5.50 6.39
N SER A 98 -5.92 -4.29 6.92
CA SER A 98 -5.03 -3.89 8.01
C SER A 98 -5.70 -2.91 8.95
N ARG A 99 -5.37 -2.99 10.24
CA ARG A 99 -5.73 -2.00 11.25
C ARG A 99 -4.46 -1.49 11.93
N PHE A 100 -4.29 -0.18 11.96
CA PHE A 100 -3.28 0.52 12.74
C PHE A 100 -3.94 1.30 13.88
N GLY A 101 -3.29 1.37 15.04
CA GLY A 101 -3.69 2.24 16.15
C GLY A 101 -4.47 1.59 17.29
N ASP A 102 -4.92 2.41 18.22
CA ASP A 102 -5.63 2.03 19.46
C ASP A 102 -7.12 2.43 19.43
N GLN A 103 -7.70 2.73 20.59
CA GLN A 103 -9.09 3.17 20.73
C GLN A 103 -9.30 4.63 20.35
N TRP A 104 -8.30 5.48 20.58
CA TRP A 104 -8.40 6.94 20.35
C TRP A 104 -8.12 7.31 18.91
N TYR A 105 -7.20 6.58 18.29
CA TYR A 105 -6.84 6.73 16.89
C TYR A 105 -6.73 5.36 16.25
N ASN A 106 -7.54 5.09 15.23
CA ASN A 106 -7.31 3.92 14.39
C ASN A 106 -7.55 4.18 12.91
N GLU A 107 -6.74 3.50 12.11
CA GLU A 107 -6.86 3.47 10.66
C GLU A 107 -7.14 2.04 10.22
N GLN A 108 -8.20 1.87 9.45
CA GLN A 108 -8.55 0.62 8.82
C GLN A 108 -8.36 0.77 7.33
N ARG A 109 -7.61 -0.16 6.73
CA ARG A 109 -7.46 -0.22 5.29
C ARG A 109 -7.97 -1.55 4.78
N LEU A 110 -8.81 -1.48 3.75
CA LEU A 110 -9.23 -2.59 2.93
C LEU A 110 -8.79 -2.32 1.50
N GLY A 111 -8.01 -3.23 0.93
CA GLY A 111 -7.51 -3.13 -0.43
C GLY A 111 -7.88 -4.37 -1.25
N ILE A 112 -8.16 -4.13 -2.52
CA ILE A 112 -8.29 -5.18 -3.54
C ILE A 112 -7.40 -4.81 -4.72
N GLY A 113 -6.62 -5.78 -5.17
CA GLY A 113 -5.61 -5.62 -6.18
C GLY A 113 -5.69 -6.69 -7.26
N PHE A 114 -5.23 -6.34 -8.44
CA PHE A 114 -5.07 -7.25 -9.54
C PHE A 114 -3.70 -7.04 -10.18
N GLY A 115 -2.97 -8.13 -10.40
CA GLY A 115 -1.68 -8.15 -11.05
C GLY A 115 -1.68 -9.06 -12.28
N HIS A 116 -1.09 -8.60 -13.38
CA HIS A 116 -0.96 -9.36 -14.61
C HIS A 116 0.48 -9.30 -15.13
N ARG A 117 0.98 -10.42 -15.66
CA ARG A 117 2.32 -10.48 -16.27
C ARG A 117 2.22 -10.32 -17.78
N LEU A 118 2.78 -9.23 -18.29
CA LEU A 118 2.87 -8.90 -19.71
C LEU A 118 4.30 -9.13 -20.20
N GLY A 119 4.57 -10.33 -20.72
CA GLY A 119 5.91 -10.72 -21.15
C GLY A 119 6.89 -10.77 -19.97
N THR A 120 7.86 -9.85 -19.97
CA THR A 120 8.89 -9.71 -18.93
C THR A 120 8.51 -8.74 -17.81
N VAL A 121 7.41 -7.99 -17.97
CA VAL A 121 6.99 -6.94 -17.02
C VAL A 121 5.71 -7.38 -16.30
N ASN A 122 5.63 -7.03 -15.02
CA ASN A 122 4.41 -7.16 -14.25
C ASN A 122 3.72 -5.79 -14.16
N ILE A 123 2.42 -5.78 -14.40
CA ILE A 123 1.56 -4.61 -14.21
C ILE A 123 0.54 -4.95 -13.13
N GLY A 124 0.05 -3.95 -12.42
CA GLY A 124 -1.03 -4.16 -11.47
C GLY A 124 -1.81 -2.88 -11.21
N ILE A 125 -3.05 -3.08 -10.80
CA ILE A 125 -3.99 -2.03 -10.42
C ILE A 125 -4.57 -2.38 -9.04
N LYS A 126 -4.75 -1.37 -8.20
CA LYS A 126 -5.27 -1.54 -6.84
C LYS A 126 -6.27 -0.45 -6.51
N ALA A 127 -7.32 -0.83 -5.80
CA ALA A 127 -8.22 0.08 -5.12
C ALA A 127 -8.09 -0.12 -3.61
N ASP A 128 -7.96 0.98 -2.88
CA ASP A 128 -7.83 1.00 -1.42
C ASP A 128 -8.95 1.86 -0.83
N LEU A 129 -9.62 1.33 0.20
CA LEU A 129 -10.50 2.07 1.09
C LEU A 129 -9.78 2.28 2.40
N LEU A 130 -9.53 3.54 2.76
CA LEU A 130 -8.93 3.95 4.01
C LEU A 130 -10.00 4.63 4.87
N GLN A 131 -10.27 4.08 6.05
CA GLN A 131 -11.12 4.67 7.05
C GLN A 131 -10.26 5.08 8.25
N THR A 132 -10.34 6.35 8.62
CA THR A 132 -9.68 6.89 9.82
C THR A 132 -10.74 7.23 10.85
N HIS A 133 -10.54 6.77 12.08
CA HIS A 133 -11.35 7.09 13.24
C HIS A 133 -10.50 7.82 14.27
N ILE A 134 -10.99 8.98 14.72
CA ILE A 134 -10.32 9.84 15.70
C ILE A 134 -11.36 10.22 16.75
N ASP A 135 -11.15 9.77 17.99
CA ASP A 135 -11.95 10.20 19.13
C ASP A 135 -11.37 11.48 19.76
N LYS A 136 -12.26 12.34 20.26
CA LYS A 136 -11.86 13.60 20.90
C LYS A 136 -11.23 13.32 22.25
N ILE A 137 -10.04 13.89 22.48
CA ILE A 137 -9.31 13.81 23.76
C ILE A 137 -9.81 14.88 24.77
N VAL A 138 -10.87 15.65 24.46
CA VAL A 138 -11.15 16.95 25.12
C VAL A 138 -12.19 16.91 26.26
N GLU A 139 -12.66 15.75 26.74
CA GLU A 139 -13.62 15.71 27.88
C GLU A 139 -13.02 15.24 29.23
N ALA A 140 -11.70 15.05 29.33
CA ALA A 140 -11.07 14.52 30.54
C ALA A 140 -9.95 15.40 31.14
N ILE A 141 -10.02 16.73 30.98
CA ILE A 141 -9.22 17.70 31.75
C ILE A 141 -10.12 18.83 32.23
#